data_AF-A0A7C3Z6S8-F1
#
_entry.id   AF-A0A7C3Z6S8-F1
#
_cell.length_a   1.000
_cell.length_b   1.000
_cell.length_c   1.000
_cell.angle_alpha   90.00
_cell.angle_beta   90.00
_cell.angle_gamma   90.00
#
_symmetry.space_group_name_H-M   'P 1'
#
loop_
_entity.id
_entity.type
_entity.pdbx_description
1 polymer ?
#
loop_
_entity_poly.entity_id
_entity_poly.type
_entity_poly.pdbx_seq_one_letter_code
_entity_poly.pdbx_strand_id
1 'polypeptide(L)'
;SESMHEELYFFKVEPEKTGFGMIRIFDENKDVAFPVTGNDVVTITQGYHPVAVAPGHRLYYFWALAGSKRPFQRYTHPDYLAYE
;
A
#
# COMPACT_ATOMS: atom_id res chain seq x y z
N SER A 1 -2.27 16.71 10.87
CA SER A 1 -3.44 16.52 9.99
C SER A 1 -3.03 15.62 8.85
N GLU A 2 -3.90 14.73 8.42
CA GLU A 2 -3.72 13.95 7.19
C GLU A 2 -4.57 14.59 6.08
N SER A 3 -4.10 14.55 4.84
CA SER A 3 -4.91 15.00 3.72
C SER A 3 -5.77 13.84 3.23
N MET A 4 -7.07 14.09 3.00
CA MET A 4 -7.99 13.08 2.50
C MET A 4 -7.77 12.87 1.00
N HIS A 5 -7.13 11.76 0.66
CA HIS A 5 -6.88 11.32 -0.71
C HIS A 5 -7.28 9.86 -0.87
N GLU A 6 -7.90 9.54 -2.00
CA GLU A 6 -8.02 8.17 -2.47
C GLU A 6 -6.72 7.81 -3.19
N GLU A 7 -6.23 6.59 -2.95
CA GLU A 7 -5.00 6.09 -3.55
C GLU A 7 -5.27 4.84 -4.38
N LEU A 8 -4.46 4.65 -5.43
CA LEU A 8 -4.41 3.42 -6.20
C LEU A 8 -2.98 2.94 -6.29
N TYR A 9 -2.77 1.64 -6.14
CA TYR A 9 -1.49 0.98 -6.25
C TYR A 9 -1.57 -0.05 -7.38
N PHE A 10 -0.75 0.11 -8.41
CA PHE A 10 -0.59 -0.86 -9.50
C PHE A 10 0.71 -1.64 -9.33
N PHE A 11 0.61 -2.96 -9.24
CA PHE A 11 1.71 -3.84 -8.88
C PHE A 11 2.38 -4.49 -10.09
N LYS A 12 3.71 -4.60 -10.02
CA LYS A 12 4.54 -5.49 -10.83
C LYS A 12 5.34 -6.38 -9.89
N VAL A 13 5.41 -7.67 -10.20
CA VAL A 13 6.12 -8.66 -9.38
C VAL A 13 7.01 -9.53 -10.26
N GLU A 14 8.18 -9.89 -9.75
CA GLU A 14 9.15 -10.73 -10.45
C GLU A 14 9.71 -11.83 -9.54
N PRO A 15 9.75 -13.10 -10.01
CA PRO A 15 9.26 -13.59 -11.31
C PRO A 15 7.73 -13.58 -11.43
N GLU A 16 7.19 -13.21 -12.60
CA GLU A 16 5.73 -12.98 -12.78
C GLU A 16 4.87 -14.21 -12.48
N LYS A 17 5.35 -15.41 -12.80
CA LYS A 17 4.56 -16.66 -12.65
C LYS A 17 4.40 -17.13 -11.21
N THR A 18 5.38 -16.87 -10.35
CA THR A 18 5.45 -17.44 -9.00
C THR A 18 5.50 -16.37 -7.91
N GLY A 19 5.72 -15.12 -8.31
CA GLY A 19 5.86 -14.01 -7.39
C GLY A 19 4.53 -13.46 -6.93
N PHE A 20 4.51 -13.11 -5.65
CA PHE A 20 3.44 -12.35 -5.02
C PHE A 20 4.02 -11.44 -3.94
N GLY A 21 3.29 -10.37 -3.63
CA GLY A 21 3.43 -9.59 -2.42
C GLY A 21 2.19 -9.71 -1.55
N MET A 22 2.21 -9.05 -0.41
CA MET A 22 1.07 -8.89 0.47
C MET A 22 0.86 -7.40 0.73
N ILE A 23 -0.38 -6.95 0.63
CA ILE A 23 -0.78 -5.65 1.16
C ILE A 23 -1.66 -5.88 2.39
N ARG A 24 -1.38 -5.15 3.47
CA ARG A 24 -2.22 -5.10 4.66
C ARG A 24 -2.84 -3.72 4.72
N ILE A 25 -4.16 -3.61 4.75
CA ILE A 25 -4.88 -2.35 4.92
C ILE A 25 -5.55 -2.38 6.29
N PHE A 26 -5.16 -1.48 7.18
CA PHE A 26 -5.65 -1.47 8.56
C PHE A 26 -5.89 -0.09 9.15
N ASP A 27 -6.88 0.00 10.04
CA ASP A 27 -7.21 1.12 10.93
C ASP A 27 -7.97 0.58 12.18
N GLU A 28 -8.63 1.43 12.95
CA GLU A 28 -9.40 1.04 14.15
C GLU A 28 -10.64 0.18 13.84
N ASN A 29 -11.14 0.20 12.60
CA ASN A 29 -12.39 -0.45 12.19
C ASN A 29 -12.16 -1.69 11.30
N LYS A 30 -11.02 -1.76 10.63
CA LYS A 30 -10.71 -2.78 9.63
C LYS A 30 -9.26 -3.21 9.74
N ASP A 31 -9.00 -4.50 9.61
CA ASP A 31 -7.66 -5.04 9.40
C ASP A 31 -7.76 -6.20 8.41
N VAL A 32 -7.32 -5.98 7.19
CA VAL A 32 -7.34 -7.02 6.14
C VAL A 32 -5.97 -7.11 5.50
N ALA A 33 -5.57 -8.32 5.15
CA ALA A 33 -4.38 -8.56 4.35
C ALA A 33 -4.71 -9.55 3.23
N PHE A 34 -4.21 -9.28 2.04
CA PHE A 34 -4.42 -10.13 0.88
C PHE A 34 -3.22 -10.12 -0.07
N PRO A 35 -3.02 -11.21 -0.84
CA PRO A 35 -1.94 -11.28 -1.80
C PRO A 35 -2.17 -10.33 -2.97
N VAL A 36 -1.09 -9.81 -3.52
CA VAL A 36 -1.04 -9.08 -4.79
C VAL A 36 -0.05 -9.74 -5.73
N THR A 37 -0.42 -9.87 -6.98
CA THR A 37 0.35 -10.48 -8.07
C THR A 37 0.64 -9.46 -9.17
N GLY A 38 1.35 -9.89 -10.22
CA GLY A 38 1.69 -9.01 -11.32
C GLY A 38 0.45 -8.46 -12.02
N ASN A 39 0.43 -7.14 -12.21
CA ASN A 39 -0.65 -6.36 -12.84
C ASN A 39 -1.90 -6.16 -11.98
N ASP A 40 -1.89 -6.54 -10.69
CA ASP A 40 -2.99 -6.22 -9.79
C ASP A 40 -3.08 -4.71 -9.51
N VAL A 41 -4.31 -4.24 -9.30
CA VAL A 41 -4.61 -2.87 -8.84
C VAL A 41 -5.34 -2.95 -7.51
N VAL A 42 -4.87 -2.20 -6.53
CA VAL A 42 -5.55 -2.03 -5.24
C VAL A 42 -5.94 -0.58 -5.06
N THR A 43 -7.22 -0.33 -4.81
CA THR A 43 -7.74 0.99 -4.43
C THR A 43 -7.85 1.08 -2.92
N ILE A 44 -7.46 2.23 -2.38
CA ILE A 44 -7.33 2.46 -0.94
C ILE A 44 -8.03 3.78 -0.63
N THR A 45 -9.09 3.71 0.16
CA THR A 45 -9.88 4.89 0.55
C THR A 45 -9.49 5.45 1.91
N GLN A 46 -8.92 4.60 2.78
CA GLN A 46 -8.46 4.95 4.13
C GLN A 46 -7.58 3.84 4.72
N GLY A 47 -6.90 4.18 5.83
CA GLY A 47 -6.12 3.25 6.63
C GLY A 47 -4.66 3.15 6.19
N TYR A 48 -3.83 2.59 7.06
CA TYR A 48 -2.43 2.31 6.78
C TYR A 48 -2.30 1.12 5.85
N HIS A 49 -1.39 1.19 4.89
CA HIS A 49 -1.31 0.23 3.80
C HIS A 49 0.12 -0.20 3.44
N PRO A 50 0.89 -0.78 4.39
CA PRO A 50 2.22 -1.30 4.10
C PRO A 50 2.16 -2.47 3.10
N VAL A 51 3.23 -2.58 2.31
CA VAL A 51 3.44 -3.66 1.33
C VAL A 51 4.67 -4.46 1.73
N ALA A 52 4.55 -5.78 1.71
CA ALA A 52 5.66 -6.72 1.88
C ALA A 52 5.76 -7.64 0.65
N VAL A 53 6.95 -8.15 0.37
CA VAL A 53 7.20 -9.08 -0.73
C VAL A 53 7.87 -10.35 -0.22
N ALA A 54 7.56 -11.50 -0.83
CA ALA A 54 8.21 -12.76 -0.50
C ALA A 54 9.74 -12.68 -0.70
N PRO A 55 10.56 -13.32 0.16
CA PRO A 55 12.00 -13.40 -0.04
C PRO A 55 12.38 -13.92 -1.43
N GLY A 56 13.44 -13.37 -2.01
CA GLY A 56 13.92 -13.75 -3.35
C GLY A 56 13.08 -13.21 -4.51
N HIS A 57 12.00 -12.47 -4.24
CA HIS A 57 11.18 -11.82 -5.25
C HIS A 57 11.39 -10.31 -5.23
N ARG A 58 11.07 -9.66 -6.35
CA ARG A 58 11.03 -8.20 -6.46
C ARG A 58 9.61 -7.74 -6.68
N LEU A 59 9.25 -6.64 -6.03
CA LEU A 59 7.97 -6.00 -6.21
C LEU A 59 8.21 -4.51 -6.48
N TYR A 60 7.56 -4.01 -7.52
CA TYR A 60 7.42 -2.60 -7.82
C TYR A 60 5.95 -2.23 -7.74
N TYR A 61 5.64 -1.06 -7.20
CA TYR A 61 4.30 -0.49 -7.33
C TYR A 61 4.38 0.94 -7.84
N PHE A 62 3.51 1.25 -8.79
CA PHE A 62 3.18 2.63 -9.14
C PHE A 62 1.99 3.05 -8.30
N TRP A 63 2.07 4.22 -7.67
CA TRP A 63 0.97 4.75 -6.88
C TRP A 63 0.54 6.10 -7.43
N ALA A 64 -0.78 6.34 -7.39
CA ALA A 64 -1.38 7.62 -7.73
C ALA A 64 -2.46 7.96 -6.71
N LEU A 65 -2.60 9.25 -6.43
CA LEU A 65 -3.53 9.78 -5.43
C LEU A 65 -4.41 10.87 -6.03
N ALA A 66 -5.65 10.94 -5.59
CA ALA A 66 -6.60 11.98 -5.98
C ALA A 66 -7.40 12.47 -4.78
N GLY A 67 -7.68 13.77 -4.73
CA GLY A 67 -8.40 14.39 -3.62
C GLY A 67 -8.74 15.84 -3.93
N SER A 68 -9.59 16.44 -3.09
CA SER A 68 -10.08 17.81 -3.29
C SER A 68 -9.00 18.89 -3.17
N LYS A 69 -7.85 18.57 -2.56
CA LYS A 69 -6.72 19.47 -2.40
C LYS A 69 -5.43 18.80 -2.88
N ARG A 70 -4.49 19.58 -3.42
CA ARG A 70 -3.19 19.08 -3.90
C ARG A 70 -2.16 18.72 -2.81
N PRO A 71 -2.08 19.42 -1.65
CA PRO A 71 -1.05 19.13 -0.65
C PRO A 71 -1.12 17.66 -0.22
N PHE A 72 0.03 17.00 -0.19
CA PHE A 72 0.16 15.64 0.26
C PHE A 72 0.77 15.63 1.66
N GLN A 73 -0.02 15.23 2.64
CA GLN A 73 0.37 15.15 4.03
C GLN A 73 -0.01 13.77 4.58
N ARG A 74 1.00 12.93 4.80
CA ARG A 74 0.84 11.59 5.36
C ARG A 74 0.88 11.64 6.88
N TYR A 75 0.25 10.66 7.51
CA TYR A 75 0.41 10.39 8.93
C TYR A 75 1.10 9.03 9.13
N THR A 76 2.28 9.03 9.77
CA THR A 76 2.99 7.79 10.11
C THR A 76 2.38 7.21 11.38
N HIS A 77 2.04 5.92 11.35
CA HIS A 77 1.50 5.23 12.52
C HIS A 77 2.50 5.29 13.69
N PRO A 78 2.08 5.64 14.93
CA PRO A 78 2.99 5.84 16.07
C PRO A 78 3.95 4.69 16.32
N ASP A 79 3.48 3.44 16.26
CA ASP A 79 4.32 2.24 16.48
C ASP A 79 5.48 2.09 15.47
N TYR A 80 5.39 2.73 14.29
CA TYR A 80 6.45 2.68 13.28
C TYR A 80 7.50 3.78 13.46
N LEU A 81 7.20 4.84 14.21
CA LEU A 81 8.15 5.92 14.49
C LEU A 81 9.36 5.44 15.29
N ALA A 82 9.26 4.31 16.00
CA ALA A 82 10.38 3.71 16.72
C ALA A 82 11.46 3.11 15.81
N TYR A 83 11.19 3.00 14.50
CA TYR A 83 12.09 2.38 13.51
C TYR A 83 12.58 3.36 12.44
N GLU A 84 12.25 4.66 12.56
CA GLU A 84 12.77 5.76 11.74
C GLU A 84 13.90 6.50 12.47
#